data_AF-A0A938LVJ5-F1
#
_entry.id   AF-A0A938LVJ5-F1
#
_cell.length_a   1.000
_cell.length_b   1.000
_cell.length_c   1.000
_cell.angle_alpha   90.00
_cell.angle_beta   90.00
_cell.angle_gamma   90.00
#
_symmetry.space_group_name_H-M   'P 1'
#
loop_
_entity.id
_entity.type
_entity.pdbx_description
1 polymer ?
#
loop_
_entity_poly.entity_id
_entity_poly.type
_entity_poly.pdbx_seq_one_letter_code
_entity_poly.pdbx_strand_id
1 'polypeptide(L)'
;MAHQHLHFHEDFNTEQTRDKQLRVSIALIGTLAGGVLLINSGLARYIYRADSFNAELFAMLGAILLGAPIIVHAVKSLIRGESHMDELAALGIVAAFATGEYVAAGLIGFFMLLSELVETRTALGARASIESLIRLTPKRANLVGEDGLEREVKVSELRP
;
A
#
# COMPACT_ATOMS: atom_id res chain seq x y z
N MET A 1 -9.07 10.97 48.01
CA MET A 1 -9.06 11.78 46.77
C MET A 1 -7.78 11.48 46.01
N ALA A 2 -7.79 10.51 45.09
CA ALA A 2 -6.63 10.19 44.26
C ALA A 2 -7.06 9.31 43.08
N HIS A 3 -7.71 9.88 42.06
CA HIS A 3 -7.87 9.25 40.74
C HIS A 3 -8.05 10.34 39.68
N GLN A 4 -6.96 10.98 39.26
CA GLN A 4 -6.98 11.85 38.08
C GLN A 4 -5.59 11.97 37.44
N HIS A 5 -5.02 10.83 37.01
CA HIS A 5 -3.80 10.82 36.21
C HIS A 5 -3.80 9.55 35.36
N LEU A 6 -4.60 9.49 34.29
CA LEU A 6 -4.45 8.45 33.24
C LEU A 6 -5.14 8.73 31.89
N HIS A 7 -5.56 9.98 31.60
CA HIS A 7 -6.26 10.29 30.33
C HIS A 7 -5.43 11.02 29.26
N PHE A 8 -4.13 11.30 29.48
CA PHE A 8 -3.36 12.12 28.52
C PHE A 8 -2.51 11.34 27.50
N HIS A 9 -2.50 10.00 27.55
CA HIS A 9 -1.69 9.17 26.64
C HIS A 9 -2.47 8.49 25.50
N GLU A 10 -3.79 8.62 25.42
CA GLU A 10 -4.61 8.07 24.33
C GLU A 10 -4.83 9.05 23.16
N ASP A 11 -4.83 10.36 23.42
CA ASP A 11 -5.13 11.38 22.39
C ASP A 11 -3.99 11.57 21.38
N PHE A 12 -2.74 11.30 21.76
CA PHE A 12 -1.58 11.49 20.88
C PHE A 12 -1.44 10.38 19.82
N ASN A 13 -1.96 9.18 20.10
CA ASN A 13 -1.93 8.08 19.14
C ASN A 13 -3.07 8.16 18.14
N THR A 14 -4.25 8.66 18.54
CA THR A 14 -5.44 8.74 17.68
C THR A 14 -5.33 9.80 16.57
N GLU A 15 -4.63 10.91 16.79
CA GLU A 15 -4.34 11.88 15.72
C GLU A 15 -3.36 11.33 14.68
N GLN A 16 -2.30 10.62 15.10
CA GLN A 16 -1.30 10.05 14.19
C GLN A 16 -1.86 8.92 13.30
N THR A 17 -2.77 8.08 13.80
CA THR A 17 -3.44 7.06 12.98
C THR A 17 -4.39 7.69 11.96
N ARG A 18 -5.10 8.77 12.34
CA ARG A 18 -6.04 9.46 11.44
C ARG A 18 -5.34 10.11 10.25
N ASP A 19 -4.19 10.75 10.48
CA ASP A 19 -3.40 11.37 9.41
C ASP A 19 -2.82 10.36 8.42
N LYS A 20 -2.37 9.20 8.91
CA LYS A 20 -1.90 8.10 8.05
C LYS A 20 -3.05 7.51 7.23
N GLN A 21 -4.21 7.30 7.85
CA GLN A 21 -5.39 6.76 7.18
C GLN A 21 -5.97 7.73 6.13
N LEU A 22 -5.96 9.03 6.41
CA LEU A 22 -6.33 10.08 5.46
C LEU A 22 -5.40 10.09 4.24
N ARG A 23 -4.08 10.03 4.45
CA ARG A 23 -3.10 9.99 3.34
C ARG A 23 -3.30 8.79 2.43
N VAL A 24 -3.51 7.60 3.00
CA VAL A 24 -3.75 6.36 2.23
C VAL A 24 -5.08 6.44 1.47
N SER A 25 -6.12 6.99 2.10
CA SER A 25 -7.43 7.15 1.47
C SER A 25 -7.38 8.15 0.31
N ILE A 26 -6.66 9.26 0.48
CA ILE A 26 -6.43 10.26 -0.57
C ILE A 26 -5.62 9.64 -1.72
N ALA A 27 -4.59 8.84 -1.44
CA ALA A 27 -3.82 8.16 -2.46
C ALA A 27 -4.72 7.19 -3.28
N LEU A 28 -5.53 6.35 -2.62
CA LEU A 28 -6.46 5.44 -3.29
C LEU A 28 -7.54 6.15 -4.11
N ILE A 29 -8.11 7.23 -3.58
CA ILE A 29 -9.09 8.04 -4.32
C ILE A 29 -8.40 8.72 -5.50
N GLY A 30 -7.16 9.18 -5.34
CA GLY A 30 -6.33 9.73 -6.41
C GLY A 30 -6.05 8.72 -7.52
N THR A 31 -5.71 7.48 -7.18
CA THR A 31 -5.46 6.43 -8.18
C THR A 31 -6.73 6.07 -8.95
N LEU A 32 -7.87 5.94 -8.27
CA LEU A 32 -9.16 5.70 -8.93
C LEU A 32 -9.58 6.88 -9.81
N ALA A 33 -9.48 8.11 -9.31
CA ALA A 33 -9.80 9.31 -10.07
C ALA A 33 -8.90 9.45 -11.31
N GLY A 34 -7.59 9.19 -11.17
CA GLY A 34 -6.65 9.19 -12.29
C GLY A 34 -6.98 8.15 -13.34
N GLY A 35 -7.37 6.94 -12.92
CA GLY A 35 -7.84 5.90 -13.83
C GLY A 35 -9.10 6.31 -14.61
N VAL A 36 -10.08 6.92 -13.92
CA VAL A 36 -11.30 7.44 -14.56
C VAL A 36 -10.96 8.56 -15.55
N LEU A 37 -10.05 9.47 -15.22
CA LEU A 37 -9.61 10.54 -16.13
C LEU A 37 -8.94 9.98 -17.40
N LEU A 38 -8.11 8.94 -17.27
CA LEU A 38 -7.51 8.27 -18.42
C LEU A 38 -8.54 7.58 -19.31
N ILE A 39 -9.49 6.85 -18.72
CA ILE A 39 -10.57 6.20 -19.46
C ILE A 39 -11.41 7.26 -20.19
N ASN A 40 -11.74 8.36 -19.51
CA ASN A 40 -12.50 9.45 -20.10
C ASN A 40 -11.76 10.09 -21.29
N SER A 41 -10.44 10.29 -21.16
CA SER A 41 -9.62 10.79 -22.27
C SER A 41 -9.59 9.81 -23.46
N GLY A 42 -9.38 8.52 -23.21
CA GLY A 42 -9.38 7.51 -24.27
C GLY A 42 -10.73 7.38 -24.98
N LEU A 43 -11.83 7.43 -24.22
CA LEU A 43 -13.19 7.37 -24.75
C LEU A 43 -13.52 8.63 -25.57
N ALA A 44 -13.11 9.81 -25.08
CA ALA A 44 -13.27 11.06 -25.81
C ALA A 44 -12.55 11.01 -27.17
N ARG A 45 -11.32 10.48 -27.21
CA ARG A 45 -10.58 10.32 -28.46
C ARG A 45 -11.24 9.34 -29.42
N TYR A 46 -11.80 8.24 -28.90
CA TYR A 46 -12.49 7.23 -29.71
C TYR A 46 -13.81 7.73 -30.32
N ILE A 47 -14.64 8.39 -29.52
CA ILE A 47 -15.97 8.85 -29.95
C ILE A 47 -15.87 10.10 -30.81
N TYR A 48 -15.12 11.11 -30.37
CA TYR A 48 -15.11 12.42 -31.01
C TYR A 48 -14.10 12.53 -32.15
N ARG A 49 -13.18 11.55 -32.31
CA ARG A 49 -12.16 11.47 -33.38
C ARG A 49 -11.32 12.74 -33.59
N ALA A 50 -11.45 13.71 -32.70
CA ALA A 50 -10.77 14.99 -32.70
C ALA A 50 -9.67 14.93 -31.64
N ASP A 51 -8.47 15.39 -32.01
CA ASP A 51 -7.46 15.87 -31.07
C ASP A 51 -8.01 17.12 -30.37
N SER A 52 -9.05 16.92 -29.55
CA SER A 52 -9.59 17.98 -28.73
C SER A 52 -8.58 18.23 -27.61
N PHE A 53 -8.18 19.49 -27.45
CA PHE A 53 -7.33 19.96 -26.36
C PHE A 53 -7.79 19.43 -24.99
N ASN A 54 -9.11 19.28 -24.81
CA ASN A 54 -9.71 18.74 -23.59
C ASN A 54 -9.32 17.28 -23.30
N ALA A 55 -9.24 16.43 -24.33
CA ALA A 55 -8.89 15.01 -24.15
C ALA A 55 -7.42 14.85 -23.72
N GLU A 56 -6.51 15.63 -24.32
CA GLU A 56 -5.10 15.67 -23.93
C GLU A 56 -4.91 16.22 -22.52
N LEU A 57 -5.64 17.28 -22.16
CA LEU A 57 -5.60 17.85 -20.82
C LEU A 57 -6.02 16.83 -19.76
N PHE A 58 -7.10 16.08 -19.99
CA PHE A 58 -7.52 15.01 -19.07
C PHE A 58 -6.52 13.85 -19.00
N ALA A 59 -5.89 13.47 -20.13
CA ALA A 59 -4.83 12.48 -20.11
C ALA A 59 -3.64 12.94 -19.28
N MET A 60 -3.18 14.18 -19.50
CA MET A 60 -2.06 14.76 -18.76
C MET A 60 -2.35 14.84 -17.26
N LEU A 61 -3.52 15.34 -16.87
CA LEU A 61 -3.91 15.41 -15.45
C LEU A 61 -4.00 14.02 -14.82
N GLY A 62 -4.59 13.04 -15.51
CA GLY A 62 -4.64 11.65 -15.04
C GLY A 62 -3.25 11.04 -14.91
N ALA A 63 -2.37 11.27 -15.89
CA ALA A 63 -1.00 10.79 -15.88
C ALA A 63 -0.14 11.41 -14.79
N ILE A 64 -0.31 12.71 -14.49
CA ILE A 64 0.36 13.36 -13.35
C ILE A 64 -0.12 12.73 -12.04
N LEU A 65 -1.44 12.57 -11.89
CA LEU A 65 -2.04 12.04 -10.66
C LEU A 65 -1.58 10.61 -10.36
N LEU A 66 -1.42 9.78 -11.40
CA LEU A 66 -0.97 8.40 -11.30
C LEU A 66 0.56 8.25 -11.27
N GLY A 67 1.29 9.04 -12.05
CA GLY A 67 2.74 8.92 -12.21
C GLY A 67 3.55 9.61 -11.11
N ALA A 68 3.04 10.70 -10.53
CA ALA A 68 3.71 11.42 -9.45
C ALA A 68 4.13 10.54 -8.25
N PRO A 69 3.25 9.70 -7.66
CA PRO A 69 3.66 8.85 -6.53
C PRO A 69 4.79 7.88 -6.90
N ILE A 70 4.79 7.34 -8.12
CA ILE A 70 5.82 6.40 -8.60
C ILE A 70 7.16 7.12 -8.77
N ILE A 71 7.16 8.29 -9.40
CA ILE A 71 8.38 9.10 -9.56
C ILE A 71 8.96 9.47 -8.19
N VAL A 72 8.10 9.90 -7.25
CA VAL A 72 8.53 10.22 -5.88
C VAL A 72 9.11 9.00 -5.17
N HIS A 73 8.52 7.82 -5.37
CA HIS A 73 9.02 6.58 -4.78
C HIS A 73 10.37 6.18 -5.38
N ALA A 74 10.48 6.13 -6.70
CA ALA A 74 11.72 5.85 -7.43
C ALA A 74 12.88 6.77 -7.04
N VAL A 75 12.63 8.10 -6.95
CA VAL A 75 13.66 9.05 -6.53
C VAL A 75 14.13 8.77 -5.10
N LYS A 76 13.22 8.44 -4.18
CA LYS A 76 13.59 8.11 -2.80
C LYS A 76 14.38 6.81 -2.71
N SER A 77 13.99 5.78 -3.46
CA SER A 77 14.70 4.49 -3.53
C SER A 77 16.11 4.66 -4.09
N LEU A 78 16.24 5.42 -5.18
CA LEU A 78 17.53 5.71 -5.80
C LEU A 78 18.47 6.47 -4.85
N ILE A 79 17.98 7.46 -4.10
CA ILE A 79 18.78 8.18 -3.10
C ILE A 79 19.27 7.25 -1.98
N ARG A 80 18.50 6.20 -1.66
CA ARG A 80 18.88 5.19 -0.65
C ARG A 80 19.84 4.12 -1.19
N GLY A 81 20.13 4.13 -2.49
CA GLY A 81 20.97 3.11 -3.15
C GLY A 81 20.27 1.77 -3.32
N GLU A 82 18.94 1.73 -3.20
CA GLU A 82 18.13 0.54 -3.46
C GLU A 82 17.58 0.63 -4.90
N SER A 83 17.59 -0.48 -5.63
CA SER A 83 17.01 -0.56 -6.98
C SER A 83 15.81 -1.49 -6.96
N HIS A 84 14.65 -0.95 -7.29
CA HIS A 84 13.39 -1.67 -7.41
C HIS A 84 12.89 -1.64 -8.87
N MET A 85 11.65 -2.08 -9.11
CA MET A 85 11.03 -1.97 -10.43
C MET A 85 10.51 -0.54 -10.71
N ASP A 86 10.34 0.26 -9.66
CA ASP A 86 9.72 1.58 -9.75
C ASP A 86 10.60 2.60 -10.47
N GLU A 87 11.92 2.45 -10.43
CA GLU A 87 12.88 3.34 -11.10
C GLU A 87 12.78 3.22 -12.62
N LEU A 88 12.66 1.99 -13.13
CA LEU A 88 12.45 1.73 -14.55
C LEU A 88 11.10 2.28 -15.01
N ALA A 89 10.05 2.07 -14.22
CA ALA A 89 8.72 2.61 -14.53
C ALA A 89 8.71 4.15 -14.51
N ALA A 90 9.34 4.78 -13.51
CA ALA A 90 9.46 6.23 -13.41
C ALA A 90 10.21 6.82 -14.61
N LEU A 91 11.28 6.17 -15.06
CA LEU A 91 11.99 6.57 -16.28
C LEU A 91 11.08 6.51 -17.51
N GLY A 92 10.30 5.44 -17.65
CA GLY A 92 9.32 5.30 -18.74
C GLY A 92 8.24 6.37 -18.72
N ILE A 93 7.72 6.71 -17.53
CA ILE A 93 6.73 7.78 -17.35
C ILE A 93 7.35 9.13 -17.77
N VAL A 94 8.55 9.46 -17.29
CA VAL A 94 9.24 10.71 -17.65
C VAL A 94 9.51 10.78 -19.15
N ALA A 95 9.92 9.68 -19.77
CA ALA A 95 10.15 9.60 -21.22
C ALA A 95 8.84 9.84 -22.00
N ALA A 96 7.75 9.20 -21.61
CA ALA A 96 6.43 9.40 -22.22
C ALA A 96 5.90 10.83 -22.05
N PHE A 97 6.17 11.46 -20.90
CA PHE A 97 5.88 12.89 -20.71
C PHE A 97 6.72 13.79 -21.64
N ALA A 98 8.00 13.46 -21.85
CA ALA A 98 8.87 14.22 -22.73
C ALA A 98 8.47 14.13 -24.22
N THR A 99 7.86 13.01 -24.63
CA THR A 99 7.34 12.84 -26.00
C THR A 99 5.89 13.29 -26.17
N GLY A 100 5.21 13.72 -25.09
CA GLY A 100 3.80 14.12 -25.10
C GLY A 100 2.80 12.97 -25.09
N GLU A 101 3.25 11.73 -24.87
CA GLU A 101 2.40 10.54 -24.78
C GLU A 101 1.77 10.37 -23.38
N TYR A 102 0.89 11.29 -23.00
CA TYR A 102 0.29 11.30 -21.66
C TYR A 102 -0.53 10.06 -21.34
N VAL A 103 -1.24 9.49 -22.34
CA VAL A 103 -2.01 8.26 -22.16
C VAL A 103 -1.08 7.09 -21.81
N ALA A 104 0.07 6.98 -22.48
CA ALA A 104 1.05 5.93 -22.20
C ALA A 104 1.64 6.10 -20.78
N ALA A 105 2.05 7.32 -20.43
CA ALA A 105 2.53 7.64 -19.08
C ALA A 105 1.51 7.27 -18.00
N GLY A 106 0.24 7.61 -18.23
CA GLY A 106 -0.85 7.29 -17.33
C GLY A 106 -1.12 5.79 -17.21
N LEU A 107 -1.08 5.04 -18.31
CA LEU A 107 -1.27 3.58 -18.29
C LEU A 107 -0.15 2.88 -17.53
N ILE A 108 1.11 3.29 -17.73
CA ILE A 108 2.24 2.79 -16.93
C ILE A 108 1.96 3.05 -15.45
N GLY A 109 1.60 4.27 -15.09
CA GLY A 109 1.31 4.63 -13.71
C GLY A 109 0.16 3.84 -13.10
N PHE A 110 -0.94 3.68 -13.85
CA PHE A 110 -2.11 2.92 -13.42
C PHE A 110 -1.77 1.46 -13.12
N PHE A 111 -1.07 0.77 -14.02
CA PHE A 111 -0.72 -0.63 -13.82
C PHE A 111 0.28 -0.84 -12.69
N MET A 112 1.24 0.06 -12.51
CA MET A 112 2.16 -0.01 -11.37
C MET A 112 1.43 0.08 -10.02
N LEU A 113 0.51 1.04 -9.89
CA LEU A 113 -0.27 1.21 -8.67
C LEU A 113 -1.24 0.03 -8.43
N LEU A 114 -1.81 -0.54 -9.49
CA LEU A 114 -2.60 -1.76 -9.38
C LEU A 114 -1.76 -2.97 -8.94
N SER A 115 -0.56 -3.12 -9.49
CA SER A 115 0.37 -4.19 -9.09
C SER A 115 0.76 -4.08 -7.63
N GLU A 116 1.11 -2.88 -7.16
CA GLU A 116 1.42 -2.62 -5.74
C GLU A 116 0.23 -2.97 -4.83
N LEU A 117 -0.99 -2.65 -5.26
CA LEU A 117 -2.21 -3.00 -4.53
C LEU A 117 -2.38 -4.52 -4.44
N VAL A 118 -2.20 -5.25 -5.54
CA VAL A 118 -2.33 -6.72 -5.57
C VAL A 118 -1.23 -7.37 -4.71
N GLU A 119 0.01 -6.90 -4.83
CA GLU A 119 1.15 -7.37 -4.04
C GLU A 119 0.88 -7.18 -2.55
N THR A 120 0.46 -5.98 -2.14
CA THR A 120 0.14 -5.66 -0.74
C THR A 120 -0.98 -6.53 -0.20
N ARG A 121 -2.07 -6.71 -0.97
CA ARG A 121 -3.20 -7.56 -0.55
C ARG A 121 -2.77 -9.01 -0.36
N THR A 122 -1.96 -9.52 -1.27
CA THR A 122 -1.46 -10.90 -1.22
C THR A 122 -0.51 -11.09 -0.03
N ALA A 123 0.41 -10.15 0.20
CA ALA A 123 1.34 -10.18 1.32
C ALA A 123 0.62 -10.13 2.68
N LEU A 124 -0.42 -9.29 2.81
CA LEU A 124 -1.24 -9.22 4.02
C LEU A 124 -1.99 -10.54 4.26
N GLY A 125 -2.55 -11.15 3.20
CA GLY A 125 -3.20 -12.45 3.29
C GLY A 125 -2.24 -13.54 3.79
N ALA A 126 -1.04 -13.62 3.21
CA ALA A 126 -0.01 -14.57 3.63
C ALA A 126 0.39 -14.38 5.10
N ARG A 127 0.59 -13.13 5.54
CA ARG A 127 0.91 -12.82 6.94
C ARG A 127 -0.20 -13.26 7.90
N ALA A 128 -1.46 -13.01 7.55
CA ALA A 128 -2.59 -13.41 8.38
C ALA A 128 -2.70 -14.95 8.52
N SER A 129 -2.42 -15.70 7.44
CA SER A 129 -2.37 -17.18 7.48
C SER A 129 -1.23 -17.70 8.35
N ILE A 130 -0.04 -17.09 8.28
CA ILE A 130 1.08 -17.49 9.16
C ILE A 130 0.73 -17.18 10.62
N GLU A 131 0.14 -16.02 10.89
CA GLU A 131 -0.25 -15.63 12.24
C GLU A 131 -1.29 -16.60 12.83
N SER A 132 -2.25 -17.08 12.03
CA SER A 132 -3.23 -18.06 12.51
C SER A 132 -2.58 -19.40 12.89
N LEU A 133 -1.56 -19.85 12.15
CA LEU A 133 -0.79 -21.05 12.49
C LEU A 133 0.05 -20.85 13.77
N ILE A 134 0.70 -19.70 13.92
CA ILE A 134 1.45 -19.38 15.14
C ILE A 134 0.53 -19.40 16.37
N ARG A 135 -0.71 -18.92 16.23
CA ARG A 135 -1.71 -18.93 17.31
C ARG A 135 -2.15 -20.34 17.73
N LEU A 136 -2.04 -21.35 16.86
CA LEU A 136 -2.33 -22.74 17.19
C LEU A 136 -1.23 -23.41 18.02
N THR A 137 -0.03 -22.83 18.08
CA THR A 137 1.07 -23.39 18.88
C THR A 137 0.76 -23.21 20.38
N PRO A 138 0.57 -24.31 21.15
CA PRO A 138 0.22 -24.21 22.56
C PRO A 138 1.38 -23.60 23.35
N LYS A 139 1.06 -22.65 24.24
CA LYS A 139 2.06 -21.99 25.11
C LYS A 139 2.23 -22.69 26.45
N ARG A 140 1.26 -23.54 26.83
CA ARG A 140 1.19 -24.25 28.11
C ARG A 140 0.84 -25.71 27.88
N ALA A 141 1.30 -26.56 28.77
CA ALA A 141 1.03 -28.00 28.75
C ALA A 141 0.84 -28.50 30.19
N ASN A 142 0.06 -29.56 30.36
CA ASN A 142 -0.07 -30.24 31.64
C ASN A 142 1.03 -31.30 31.74
N LEU A 143 1.86 -31.20 32.79
CA LEU A 143 2.88 -32.18 33.14
C LEU A 143 2.33 -33.09 34.24
N VAL A 144 2.44 -34.40 34.05
CA VAL A 144 2.10 -35.40 35.07
C VAL A 144 3.39 -35.76 35.82
N GLY A 145 3.43 -35.49 37.12
CA GLY A 145 4.55 -35.82 37.99
C GLY A 145 4.59 -37.31 38.38
N GLU A 146 5.71 -37.76 38.96
CA GLU A 146 5.86 -39.15 39.46
C GLU A 146 4.87 -39.49 40.59
N ASP A 147 4.35 -38.48 41.28
CA ASP A 147 3.31 -38.54 42.30
C ASP A 147 1.88 -38.67 41.72
N GLY A 148 1.74 -38.66 40.39
CA GLY A 148 0.46 -38.72 39.70
C GLY A 148 -0.31 -37.38 39.69
N LEU A 149 0.28 -36.29 40.19
CA LEU A 149 -0.35 -34.98 40.19
C LEU A 149 -0.09 -34.24 38.87
N GLU A 150 -1.10 -33.53 38.38
CA GLU A 150 -1.00 -32.68 37.19
C GLU A 150 -0.63 -31.26 37.56
N ARG A 151 0.36 -30.68 36.86
CA ARG A 151 0.70 -29.27 36.96
C ARG A 151 0.83 -28.64 35.59
N GLU A 152 0.17 -27.50 35.41
CA GLU A 152 0.29 -26.70 34.20
C GLU A 152 1.65 -25.97 34.17
N VAL A 153 2.46 -26.24 33.15
CA VAL A 153 3.79 -25.66 32.94
C VAL A 153 3.88 -25.00 31.56
N LYS A 154 4.88 -24.14 31.34
CA LYS A 154 5.15 -23.60 30.01
C LYS A 154 5.77 -24.70 29.14
N VAL A 155 5.38 -24.77 27.88
CA VAL A 155 5.94 -25.77 26.94
C VAL A 155 7.47 -25.65 26.82
N SER A 156 8.02 -24.43 26.96
CA SER A 156 9.47 -24.19 26.91
C SER A 156 10.26 -24.75 28.10
N GLU A 157 9.60 -25.16 29.18
CA GLU A 157 10.23 -25.74 30.37
C GLU A 157 10.26 -27.28 30.31
N LEU A 158 9.57 -27.89 29.33
CA LEU A 158 9.54 -29.34 29.13
C LEU A 158 10.86 -29.83 28.51
N ARG A 159 11.31 -31.00 28.96
CA ARG A 159 12.48 -31.70 28.41
C ARG A 159 12.02 -32.97 27.67
N PRO A 160 12.67 -33.36 26.56
CA PRO A 160 12.32 -34.54 25.79
C PRO A 160 12.60 -35.85 26.53
#